data_AF-A0A7S2K3J8-F1
#
_entry.id   AF-A0A7S2K3J8-F1
#
_cell.length_a   1.000
_cell.length_b   1.000
_cell.length_c   1.000
_cell.angle_alpha   90.00
_cell.angle_beta   90.00
_cell.angle_gamma   90.00
#
_symmetry.space_group_name_H-M   'P 1'
#
loop_
_entity.id
_entity.type
_entity.pdbx_description
1 polymer ?
#
loop_
_entity_poly.entity_id
_entity_poly.type
_entity_poly.pdbx_seq_one_letter_code
_entity_poly.pdbx_strand_id
1 'polypeptide(L)'
;PGSVRIGIYDAYTGHCCMSIPLHGSVAALPVLLPHPSDIRVFASGTSDGTLRVHTVDIRRQEHSITLEHKNIIEYGAVADAVLMGKACGYLDGAWGGVCGNYADCLVVTDDCGRVGVL
;
A
#
# COMPACT_ATOMS: atom_id res chain seq x y z
N PRO A 1 9.33 9.31 18.96
CA PRO A 1 8.80 9.44 17.58
C PRO A 1 9.75 8.75 16.58
N GLY A 2 9.46 7.50 16.21
CA GLY A 2 10.24 6.76 15.21
C GLY A 2 9.75 7.06 13.81
N SER A 3 10.63 7.44 12.88
CA SER A 3 10.27 7.52 11.47
C SER A 3 10.14 6.11 10.90
N VAL A 4 8.95 5.72 10.46
CA VAL A 4 8.76 4.45 9.75
C VAL A 4 9.34 4.56 8.34
N ARG A 5 10.05 3.52 7.92
CA ARG A 5 10.77 3.47 6.64
C ARG A 5 10.60 2.10 6.02
N ILE A 6 10.55 2.06 4.70
CA ILE A 6 10.68 0.81 3.93
C ILE A 6 12.13 0.68 3.50
N GLY A 7 12.79 -0.38 3.96
CA GLY A 7 14.14 -0.70 3.53
C GLY A 7 14.13 -1.72 2.40
N ILE A 8 14.94 -1.46 1.38
CA ILE A 8 15.24 -2.42 0.30
C ILE A 8 16.66 -2.90 0.54
N TYR A 9 16.81 -4.22 0.63
CA TYR A 9 18.07 -4.85 0.98
C TYR A 9 18.49 -5.84 -0.11
N ASP A 10 19.79 -5.90 -0.35
CA ASP A 10 20.37 -7.00 -1.10
C ASP A 10 20.26 -8.28 -0.28
N ALA A 11 19.55 -9.27 -0.80
CA ALA A 11 19.24 -10.50 -0.06
C ALA A 11 20.47 -11.39 0.20
N TYR A 12 21.54 -11.25 -0.61
CA TYR A 12 22.74 -12.06 -0.49
C TYR A 12 23.71 -11.51 0.56
N THR A 13 23.89 -10.19 0.57
CA THR A 13 24.84 -9.47 1.44
C THR A 13 24.20 -8.87 2.68
N GLY A 14 22.87 -8.68 2.68
CA GLY A 14 22.14 -7.95 3.71
C GLY A 14 22.36 -6.43 3.68
N HIS A 15 23.05 -5.90 2.66
CA HIS A 15 23.30 -4.48 2.55
C HIS A 15 22.01 -3.70 2.26
N CYS A 16 21.80 -2.60 2.98
CA CYS A 16 20.70 -1.67 2.69
C CYS A 16 21.00 -0.96 1.38
N CYS A 17 20.24 -1.28 0.34
CA CYS A 17 20.34 -0.66 -0.97
C CYS A 17 19.62 0.68 -1.02
N MET A 18 18.49 0.80 -0.31
CA MET A 18 17.66 2.01 -0.31
C MET A 18 16.79 2.05 0.95
N SER A 19 16.53 3.26 1.46
CA SER A 19 15.63 3.50 2.58
C SER A 19 14.61 4.57 2.21
N ILE A 20 13.35 4.17 2.05
CA ILE A 20 12.26 5.03 1.61
C ILE A 20 11.52 5.56 2.86
N PRO A 21 11.49 6.88 3.09
CA PRO A 21 10.73 7.44 4.19
C PRO A 21 9.23 7.34 3.91
N LEU A 22 8.48 6.83 4.88
CA LEU A 22 7.03 6.91 4.83
C LEU A 22 6.58 8.19 5.52
N HIS A 23 5.91 9.04 4.75
CA HIS A 23 5.34 10.28 5.28
C HIS A 23 4.02 9.96 5.99
N GLY A 24 3.99 10.20 7.31
CA GLY A 24 2.82 10.05 8.18
C GLY A 24 3.17 9.52 9.56
N SER A 25 2.34 9.81 10.55
CA SER A 25 2.39 9.19 11.89
C SER A 25 1.81 7.77 11.81
N VAL A 26 2.46 6.90 11.03
CA VAL A 26 1.95 5.55 10.77
C VAL A 26 2.49 4.63 11.86
N ALA A 27 1.62 4.07 12.68
CA ALA A 27 2.00 3.10 13.71
C ALA A 27 2.24 1.70 13.15
N ALA A 28 1.59 1.34 12.02
CA ALA A 28 1.68 0.03 11.41
C ALA A 28 1.54 0.09 9.89
N LEU A 29 2.35 -0.72 9.20
CA LEU A 29 2.28 -0.96 7.77
C LEU A 29 1.96 -2.44 7.54
N PRO A 30 0.68 -2.83 7.63
CA PRO A 30 0.28 -4.22 7.53
C PRO A 30 0.39 -4.76 6.10
N VAL A 31 0.32 -3.90 5.08
CA VAL A 31 0.36 -4.30 3.67
C VAL A 31 1.68 -3.87 3.03
N LEU A 32 2.48 -4.83 2.59
CA LEU A 32 3.68 -4.61 1.77
C LEU A 32 3.78 -5.70 0.71
N LEU A 33 3.50 -5.36 -0.55
CA LEU A 33 3.25 -6.34 -1.61
C LEU A 33 4.15 -6.06 -2.82
N PRO A 34 5.16 -6.89 -3.09
CA PRO A 34 5.95 -6.77 -4.31
C PRO A 34 5.08 -7.08 -5.54
N HIS A 35 5.26 -6.34 -6.63
CA HIS A 35 4.57 -6.61 -7.88
C HIS A 35 5.02 -7.98 -8.45
N PRO A 36 4.10 -8.78 -9.00
CA PRO A 36 4.39 -10.17 -9.39
C PRO A 36 5.35 -10.27 -10.59
N SER A 37 5.41 -9.25 -11.45
CA SER A 37 6.17 -9.27 -12.71
C SER A 37 7.16 -8.11 -12.87
N ASP A 38 7.09 -7.07 -12.02
CA ASP A 38 7.96 -5.90 -12.08
C ASP A 38 8.67 -5.68 -10.74
N ILE A 39 9.96 -6.04 -10.70
CA ILE A 39 10.78 -5.94 -9.49
C ILE A 39 10.95 -4.51 -8.96
N ARG A 40 10.62 -3.50 -9.76
CA ARG A 40 10.72 -2.08 -9.39
C ARG A 40 9.45 -1.56 -8.76
N VAL A 41 8.37 -2.34 -8.77
CA VAL A 41 7.06 -1.91 -8.30
C VAL A 41 6.65 -2.69 -7.06
N PHE A 42 6.10 -1.98 -6.09
CA PHE A 42 5.46 -2.60 -4.93
C PHE A 42 4.35 -1.70 -4.39
N ALA A 43 3.36 -2.29 -3.72
CA ALA A 43 2.32 -1.57 -3.02
C ALA A 43 2.60 -1.56 -1.52
N SER A 44 2.24 -0.46 -0.85
CA SER A 44 2.14 -0.40 0.59
C SER A 44 0.80 0.16 1.04
N GLY A 45 0.22 -0.43 2.08
CA GLY A 45 -1.04 0.00 2.67
C GLY A 45 -0.87 0.19 4.17
N THR A 46 -1.43 1.29 4.68
CA THR A 46 -1.26 1.74 6.06
C THR A 46 -2.58 1.62 6.83
N SER A 47 -2.46 1.58 8.16
CA SER A 47 -3.61 1.62 9.07
C SER A 47 -4.35 2.96 9.08
N ASP A 48 -3.79 4.01 8.44
CA ASP A 48 -4.47 5.31 8.26
C ASP A 48 -5.36 5.36 7.00
N GLY A 49 -5.48 4.23 6.29
CA GLY A 49 -6.28 4.10 5.09
C GLY A 49 -5.64 4.65 3.83
N THR A 50 -4.33 4.90 3.84
CA THR A 50 -3.58 5.25 2.64
C THR A 50 -2.99 4.00 2.00
N LEU A 51 -3.17 3.86 0.69
CA LEU A 51 -2.46 2.90 -0.13
C LEU A 51 -1.62 3.62 -1.16
N ARG A 52 -0.38 3.19 -1.33
CA ARG A 52 0.55 3.75 -2.30
C ARG A 52 1.16 2.64 -3.15
N VAL A 53 1.24 2.89 -4.45
CA VAL A 53 2.07 2.11 -5.36
C VAL A 53 3.36 2.89 -5.58
N HIS A 54 4.47 2.20 -5.39
CA HIS A 54 5.80 2.75 -5.46
C HIS A 54 6.53 2.22 -6.68
N THR A 55 7.34 3.07 -7.30
CA THR A 55 8.33 2.67 -8.29
C THR A 55 9.71 3.07 -7.79
N VAL A 56 10.67 2.15 -7.88
CA VAL A 56 12.05 2.36 -7.41
C VAL A 56 13.08 2.10 -8.50
N ASP A 57 14.11 2.94 -8.52
CA ASP A 57 15.34 2.69 -9.25
C ASP A 57 16.51 2.65 -8.26
N ILE A 58 16.93 1.43 -7.91
CA ILE A 58 18.02 1.18 -6.97
C ILE A 58 19.35 1.74 -7.50
N ARG A 59 19.57 1.76 -8.82
CA ARG A 59 20.82 2.25 -9.40
C ARG A 59 20.92 3.77 -9.30
N ARG A 60 19.81 4.46 -9.51
CA ARG A 60 19.72 5.91 -9.41
C ARG A 60 19.44 6.41 -8.00
N GLN A 61 19.12 5.52 -7.07
CA GLN A 61 18.66 5.86 -5.73
C GLN A 61 17.40 6.74 -5.77
N GLU A 62 16.51 6.44 -6.72
CA GLU A 62 15.27 7.19 -6.96
C GLU A 62 14.05 6.37 -6.53
N HIS A 63 13.05 7.07 -6.02
CA HIS A 63 11.75 6.52 -5.62
C HIS A 63 10.66 7.51 -6.02
N SER A 64 9.54 6.98 -6.51
CA SER A 64 8.35 7.76 -6.79
C SER A 64 7.09 7.00 -6.37
N ILE A 65 6.02 7.75 -6.11
CA ILE A 65 4.67 7.23 -5.89
C ILE A 65 3.93 7.40 -7.22
N THR A 66 3.53 6.30 -7.83
CA THR A 66 2.80 6.29 -9.10
C THR A 66 1.29 6.31 -8.91
N LEU A 67 0.82 5.78 -7.78
CA LEU A 67 -0.58 5.82 -7.38
C LEU A 67 -0.68 6.04 -5.86
N GLU A 68 -1.61 6.91 -5.45
CA GLU A 68 -2.03 7.06 -4.07
C GLU A 68 -3.55 6.94 -4.01
N HIS A 69 -4.05 6.07 -3.14
CA HIS A 69 -5.46 5.87 -2.90
C HIS A 69 -5.76 6.04 -1.41
N LYS A 70 -6.91 6.66 -1.10
CA LYS A 70 -7.40 6.82 0.27
C LYS A 70 -8.71 6.07 0.44
N ASN A 71 -8.72 5.12 1.37
CA ASN A 71 -9.89 4.36 1.71
C ASN A 71 -10.76 5.14 2.70
N ILE A 72 -11.65 5.97 2.15
CA ILE A 72 -12.62 6.74 2.93
C ILE A 72 -13.99 6.08 2.77
N ILE A 73 -14.73 5.92 3.87
CA ILE A 73 -16.12 5.46 3.81
C ILE A 73 -16.98 6.58 3.21
N GLU A 74 -17.21 6.52 1.91
CA GLU A 74 -18.14 7.42 1.23
C GLU A 74 -19.60 6.97 1.41
N TYR A 75 -19.83 5.66 1.36
CA TYR A 75 -21.14 5.04 1.49
C TYR A 75 -21.07 3.90 2.49
N GLY A 76 -21.84 3.99 3.57
CA GLY A 76 -22.00 2.94 4.57
C GLY A 76 -23.37 2.29 4.48
N ALA A 77 -23.52 1.08 5.04
CA ALA A 77 -24.84 0.57 5.33
C ALA A 77 -25.58 1.60 6.20
N VAL A 78 -26.86 1.84 5.92
CA VAL A 78 -27.75 2.84 6.57
C VAL A 78 -27.69 2.76 8.11
N ALA A 79 -27.23 1.64 8.67
CA ALA A 79 -27.11 1.39 10.09
C ALA A 79 -26.08 2.26 10.84
N ASP A 80 -25.05 2.83 10.19
CA ASP A 80 -23.99 3.53 10.95
C ASP A 80 -23.43 4.78 10.25
N ALA A 81 -24.27 5.81 10.14
CA ALA A 81 -23.90 7.13 9.60
C ALA A 81 -22.68 7.78 10.29
N VAL A 82 -22.34 7.32 11.51
CA VAL A 82 -21.18 7.77 12.29
C VAL A 82 -19.85 7.40 11.63
N LEU A 83 -19.83 6.40 10.75
CA LEU A 83 -18.63 5.96 10.06
C LEU A 83 -18.37 6.69 8.74
N MET A 84 -19.35 7.44 8.22
CA MET A 84 -19.20 8.19 6.98
C MET A 84 -18.07 9.24 7.10
N GLY A 85 -17.17 9.28 6.11
CA GLY A 85 -16.02 10.18 6.09
C GLY A 85 -14.83 9.74 6.95
N LYS A 86 -14.90 8.58 7.64
CA LYS A 86 -13.74 8.00 8.31
C LYS A 86 -12.85 7.25 7.32
N ALA A 87 -11.54 7.31 7.56
CA ALA A 87 -10.57 6.47 6.86
C ALA A 87 -10.54 5.08 7.47
N CYS A 88 -10.43 4.06 6.62
CA CYS A 88 -10.35 2.65 7.01
C CYS A 88 -8.96 2.11 6.70
N GLY A 89 -8.28 1.60 7.72
CA GLY A 89 -6.96 1.04 7.58
C GLY A 89 -6.97 -0.18 6.68
N TYR A 90 -5.96 -0.33 5.84
CA TYR A 90 -5.73 -1.57 5.12
C TYR A 90 -5.19 -2.65 6.05
N LEU A 91 -5.52 -3.91 5.79
CA LEU A 91 -5.09 -5.06 6.59
C LEU A 91 -4.25 -6.07 5.81
N ASP A 92 -4.63 -6.37 4.58
CA ASP A 92 -3.94 -7.32 3.71
C ASP A 92 -4.27 -7.02 2.24
N GLY A 93 -3.56 -7.66 1.33
CA GLY A 93 -3.89 -7.62 -0.08
C GLY A 93 -3.01 -8.53 -0.94
N ALA A 94 -3.32 -8.57 -2.23
CA ALA A 94 -2.55 -9.27 -3.22
C ALA A 94 -2.67 -8.58 -4.58
N TRP A 95 -1.59 -8.63 -5.35
CA TRP A 95 -1.66 -8.34 -6.78
C TRP A 95 -2.41 -9.48 -7.47
N GLY A 96 -3.54 -9.15 -8.09
CA GLY A 96 -4.22 -10.01 -9.05
C GLY A 96 -3.63 -9.81 -10.45
N GLY A 97 -3.55 -10.88 -11.24
CA GLY A 97 -3.05 -10.81 -12.60
C GLY A 97 -3.98 -10.00 -13.52
N VAL A 98 -5.16 -10.53 -13.82
CA VAL A 98 -6.13 -9.88 -14.71
C VAL A 98 -7.48 -9.81 -14.01
N CYS A 99 -7.99 -8.59 -13.78
CA CYS A 99 -9.37 -8.38 -13.34
C CYS A 99 -10.15 -7.69 -14.47
N GLY A 100 -10.97 -8.46 -15.20
CA GLY A 100 -11.68 -7.97 -16.38
C GLY A 100 -10.72 -7.65 -17.53
N ASN A 101 -10.70 -6.39 -17.98
CA ASN A 101 -9.84 -5.91 -19.08
C ASN A 101 -8.55 -5.23 -18.58
N TYR A 102 -8.34 -5.16 -17.26
CA TYR A 102 -7.18 -4.51 -16.67
C TYR A 102 -6.11 -5.55 -16.34
N ALA A 103 -4.89 -5.30 -16.84
CA ALA A 103 -3.70 -6.00 -16.38
C ALA A 103 -3.24 -5.34 -15.07
N ASP A 104 -2.86 -6.16 -14.10
CA ASP A 104 -2.34 -5.77 -12.79
C ASP A 104 -3.34 -5.01 -11.91
N CYS A 105 -4.15 -5.77 -11.17
CA CYS A 105 -5.11 -5.22 -10.21
C CYS A 105 -4.66 -5.50 -8.78
N LEU A 106 -5.04 -4.64 -7.85
CA LEU A 106 -4.72 -4.85 -6.43
C LEU A 106 -5.99 -5.16 -5.66
N VAL A 107 -6.06 -6.38 -5.13
CA VAL A 107 -7.15 -6.79 -4.23
C VAL A 107 -6.71 -6.51 -2.81
N VAL A 108 -7.51 -5.77 -2.05
CA VAL A 108 -7.17 -5.32 -0.70
C VAL A 108 -8.32 -5.50 0.26
N THR A 109 -8.01 -5.74 1.53
CA THR A 109 -9.00 -5.80 2.61
C THR A 109 -8.77 -4.70 3.63
N ASP A 110 -9.84 -4.20 4.23
CA ASP A 110 -9.77 -3.16 5.26
C ASP A 110 -10.30 -3.60 6.62
N ASP A 111 -10.05 -2.77 7.64
CA ASP A 111 -10.46 -2.96 9.03
C ASP A 111 -11.98 -2.91 9.28
N CYS A 112 -12.76 -2.55 8.26
CA CYS A 112 -14.21 -2.59 8.26
C CYS A 112 -14.76 -3.87 7.59
N GLY A 113 -13.89 -4.82 7.23
CA GLY A 113 -14.27 -6.10 6.63
C GLY A 113 -14.66 -5.99 5.16
N ARG A 114 -14.29 -4.90 4.48
CA ARG A 114 -14.56 -4.71 3.05
C ARG A 114 -13.41 -5.26 2.21
N VAL A 115 -13.75 -5.72 1.01
CA VAL A 115 -12.79 -6.11 -0.03
C VAL A 115 -12.90 -5.13 -1.18
N GLY A 116 -11.77 -4.51 -1.54
CA GLY A 116 -11.65 -3.60 -2.67
C GLY A 116 -10.81 -4.18 -3.78
N VAL A 117 -11.08 -3.76 -5.02
CA VAL A 117 -10.23 -4.02 -6.19
C VAL A 117 -9.85 -2.66 -6.76
N LEU A 118 -8.54 -2.39 -6.82
CA LEU A 118 -7.95 -1.16 -7.34
C LEU A 118 -7.22 -1.44 -8.66
#